data_AF-A0A1W1UQV8-F1
#
_entry.id   AF-A0A1W1UQV8-F1
#
_cell.length_a   1.000
_cell.length_b   1.000
_cell.length_c   1.000
_cell.angle_alpha   90.00
_cell.angle_beta   90.00
_cell.angle_gamma   90.00
#
_symmetry.space_group_name_H-M   'P 1'
#
loop_
_entity.id
_entity.type
_entity.pdbx_description
1 polymer ?
#
loop_
_entity_poly.entity_id
_entity_poly.type
_entity_poly.pdbx_seq_one_letter_code
_entity_poly.pdbx_strand_id
1 'polypeptide(L)'
;MVKLYYPINQIKGMPWNRIILIILIVVISYHGFKTTVPKGASQKGEIRNSEVEFIYDLTYEKNEALVHEQHIFPKIKKMIKNAQNFIVIDMFLFNDDYDHENGYENISGELTDSLIEQKKKVPGLQIVFITDEINIFYGSYPSKYLERLRNNGIQVVITDLEKMRDSNPLYSGLWRPVFKNLDTKGEGYFLIPLAQIPLMLRYLHI
;
A
#
# COMPACT_ATOMS: atom_id res chain seq x y z
N MET A 1 40.34 -52.81 45.01
CA MET A 1 40.61 -51.39 44.65
C MET A 1 40.00 -51.16 43.27
N VAL A 2 38.74 -50.70 43.20
CA VAL A 2 38.01 -50.48 41.94
C VAL A 2 37.90 -48.98 41.72
N LYS A 3 38.61 -48.45 40.73
CA LYS A 3 38.45 -47.05 40.29
C LYS A 3 37.28 -46.99 39.31
N LEU A 4 36.14 -46.44 39.75
CA LEU A 4 35.07 -46.03 38.84
C LEU A 4 35.54 -44.80 38.05
N TYR A 5 35.79 -44.97 36.75
CA TYR A 5 35.94 -43.87 35.81
C TYR A 5 34.55 -43.43 35.34
N TYR A 6 34.08 -42.28 35.80
CA TYR A 6 32.96 -41.57 35.17
C TYR A 6 33.50 -40.79 33.98
N PRO A 7 32.99 -40.99 32.75
CA PRO A 7 33.29 -40.08 31.65
C PRO A 7 32.54 -38.77 31.90
N ILE A 8 33.29 -37.72 32.20
CA ILE A 8 32.78 -36.34 32.17
C ILE A 8 32.43 -36.06 30.71
N ASN A 9 31.14 -36.04 30.38
CA ASN A 9 30.67 -35.60 29.07
C ASN A 9 31.21 -34.19 28.81
N GLN A 10 32.15 -34.07 27.87
CA GLN A 10 32.53 -32.77 27.32
C GLN A 10 31.32 -32.22 26.59
N ILE A 11 30.62 -31.27 27.21
CA ILE A 11 29.63 -30.44 26.52
C ILE A 11 30.42 -29.65 25.47
N LYS A 12 30.45 -30.12 24.22
CA LYS A 12 30.95 -29.32 23.11
C LYS A 12 30.10 -28.06 23.06
N GLY A 13 30.68 -26.93 23.44
CA GLY A 13 30.03 -25.63 23.36
C GLY A 13 29.51 -25.39 21.94
N MET A 14 28.38 -24.69 21.83
CA MET A 14 27.79 -24.44 20.52
C MET A 14 28.78 -23.63 19.64
N PRO A 15 29.03 -24.04 18.39
CA PRO A 15 29.96 -23.33 17.52
C PRO A 15 29.47 -21.91 17.23
N TRP A 16 30.40 -20.97 17.11
CA TRP A 16 30.13 -19.52 17.03
C TRP A 16 29.17 -19.12 15.90
N ASN A 17 29.26 -19.80 14.75
CA ASN A 17 28.35 -19.60 13.62
C ASN A 17 26.87 -19.88 13.96
N ARG A 18 26.59 -20.89 14.78
CA ARG A 18 25.23 -21.18 15.25
C ARG A 18 24.76 -20.11 16.23
N ILE A 19 25.65 -19.57 17.07
CA ILE A 19 25.30 -18.48 18.00
C ILE A 19 24.89 -17.25 17.21
N ILE A 20 25.67 -16.88 16.19
CA ILE A 20 25.34 -15.77 15.28
C ILE A 20 24.00 -16.01 14.58
N LEU A 21 23.77 -17.21 14.04
CA LEU A 21 22.52 -17.53 13.36
C LEU A 21 21.30 -17.41 14.28
N ILE A 22 21.40 -17.90 15.51
CA ILE A 22 20.32 -17.75 16.50
C ILE A 22 20.07 -16.29 16.82
N ILE A 23 21.13 -15.49 17.03
CA ILE A 23 21.00 -14.05 17.28
C ILE A 23 20.29 -13.37 16.10
N LEU A 24 20.68 -13.68 14.86
CA LEU A 24 20.03 -13.13 13.66
C LEU A 24 18.55 -13.47 13.61
N ILE A 25 18.17 -14.73 13.84
CA ILE A 25 16.76 -15.17 13.85
C ILE A 25 15.97 -14.42 14.93
N VAL A 26 16.55 -14.27 16.13
CA VAL A 26 15.91 -13.55 17.25
C VAL A 26 15.72 -12.08 16.90
N VAL A 27 16.74 -11.41 16.34
CA VAL A 27 16.66 -10.00 15.93
C VAL A 27 15.62 -9.80 14.83
N ILE A 28 15.64 -10.63 13.78
CA ILE A 28 14.65 -10.57 12.69
C ILE A 28 13.24 -10.76 13.25
N SER A 29 13.03 -11.79 14.07
CA SER A 29 11.73 -12.06 14.68
C SER A 29 11.28 -10.90 15.57
N TYR A 30 12.17 -10.35 16.39
CA TYR A 30 11.85 -9.20 17.23
C TYR A 30 11.44 -7.99 16.39
N HIS A 31 12.22 -7.64 15.36
CA HIS A 31 11.92 -6.49 14.51
C HIS A 31 10.68 -6.68 13.63
N GLY A 32 10.40 -7.91 13.21
CA GLY A 32 9.24 -8.27 12.40
C GLY A 32 7.92 -8.22 13.18
N PHE A 33 7.92 -8.77 14.40
CA PHE A 33 6.70 -8.96 15.18
C PHE A 33 6.45 -7.85 16.23
N LYS A 34 7.44 -6.98 16.51
CA LYS A 34 7.23 -5.86 17.46
C LYS A 34 6.24 -4.81 16.97
N THR A 35 6.07 -4.65 15.65
CA THR A 35 5.16 -3.65 15.09
C THR A 35 3.73 -4.14 15.28
N THR A 36 3.00 -3.50 16.19
CA THR A 36 1.60 -3.78 16.44
C THR A 36 0.72 -2.97 15.51
N VAL A 37 -0.45 -3.51 15.16
CA VAL A 37 -1.49 -2.75 14.47
C VAL A 37 -1.91 -1.57 15.35
N PRO A 38 -1.96 -0.32 14.81
CA PRO A 38 -2.39 0.84 15.58
C PRO A 38 -3.77 0.66 16.22
N LYS A 39 -3.95 1.22 17.42
CA LYS A 39 -5.26 1.23 18.09
C LYS A 39 -6.29 1.90 17.19
N GLY A 40 -7.45 1.28 17.04
CA GLY A 40 -8.55 1.80 16.22
C GLY A 40 -8.55 1.37 14.75
N ALA A 41 -7.51 0.66 14.26
CA ALA A 41 -7.47 0.16 12.88
C ALA A 41 -8.32 -1.10 12.66
N SER A 42 -8.66 -1.84 13.72
CA SER A 42 -9.60 -2.96 13.66
C SER A 42 -10.77 -2.67 14.59
N GLN A 43 -11.90 -2.32 14.00
CA GLN A 43 -13.15 -2.04 14.72
C GLN A 43 -14.25 -2.94 14.19
N LYS A 44 -15.02 -3.53 15.11
CA LYS A 44 -16.19 -4.34 14.79
C LYS A 44 -17.44 -3.52 15.08
N GLY A 45 -18.22 -3.25 14.03
CA GLY A 45 -19.53 -2.61 14.16
C GLY A 45 -20.64 -3.62 14.52
N GLU A 46 -21.82 -3.08 14.84
CA GLU A 46 -23.04 -3.87 14.97
C GLU A 46 -23.52 -4.39 13.61
N ILE A 47 -24.16 -5.55 13.60
CA ILE A 47 -24.77 -6.11 12.38
C ILE A 47 -26.03 -5.29 12.06
N ARG A 48 -26.19 -4.89 10.80
CA ARG A 48 -27.35 -4.15 10.31
C ARG A 48 -27.84 -4.75 9.00
N ASN A 49 -29.15 -4.74 8.78
CA ASN A 49 -29.72 -5.07 7.48
C ASN A 49 -29.39 -3.95 6.49
N SER A 50 -29.04 -4.31 5.26
CA SER A 50 -28.71 -3.37 4.19
C SER A 50 -29.24 -3.86 2.85
N GLU A 51 -29.68 -2.93 2.01
CA GLU A 51 -29.85 -3.18 0.59
C GLU A 51 -28.46 -3.22 -0.06
N VAL A 52 -28.19 -4.28 -0.82
CA VAL A 52 -26.89 -4.51 -1.46
C VAL A 52 -27.09 -4.56 -2.96
N GLU A 53 -26.33 -3.73 -3.68
CA GLU A 53 -26.24 -3.75 -5.14
C GLU A 53 -24.86 -4.29 -5.52
N PHE A 54 -24.83 -5.34 -6.35
CA PHE A 54 -23.58 -5.88 -6.87
C PHE A 54 -23.22 -5.18 -8.18
N ILE A 55 -22.04 -4.57 -8.23
CA ILE A 55 -21.52 -3.83 -9.38
C ILE A 55 -20.25 -4.54 -9.85
N TYR A 56 -20.16 -4.80 -11.15
CA TYR A 56 -19.03 -5.48 -11.76
C TYR A 56 -18.72 -4.86 -13.11
N ASP A 57 -17.49 -5.04 -13.56
CA ASP A 57 -17.06 -4.78 -14.93
C ASP A 57 -16.79 -6.14 -15.59
N LEU A 58 -17.06 -6.27 -16.89
CA LEU A 58 -16.86 -7.51 -17.64
C LEU A 58 -16.02 -7.22 -18.88
N THR A 59 -14.90 -7.93 -19.02
CA THR A 59 -14.10 -7.92 -20.26
C THR A 59 -14.03 -9.33 -20.79
N TYR A 60 -14.44 -9.52 -22.04
CA TYR A 60 -14.52 -10.85 -22.67
C TYR A 60 -14.38 -10.73 -24.19
N GLU A 61 -14.00 -11.84 -24.83
CA GLU A 61 -13.92 -11.92 -26.29
C GLU A 61 -15.27 -12.40 -26.86
N LYS A 62 -15.75 -11.75 -27.92
CA LYS A 62 -16.96 -12.11 -28.65
C LYS A 62 -16.75 -11.89 -30.14
N ASN A 63 -16.83 -12.95 -30.92
CA ASN A 63 -16.61 -12.92 -32.38
C ASN A 63 -15.26 -12.29 -32.78
N GLU A 64 -14.16 -12.74 -32.16
CA GLU A 64 -12.79 -12.23 -32.38
C GLU A 64 -12.59 -10.74 -32.01
N ALA A 65 -13.59 -10.12 -31.36
CA ALA A 65 -13.52 -8.76 -30.86
C ALA A 65 -13.52 -8.76 -29.32
N LEU A 66 -12.68 -7.92 -28.73
CA LEU A 66 -12.68 -7.66 -27.29
C LEU A 66 -13.87 -6.76 -26.94
N VAL A 67 -14.68 -7.17 -25.97
CA VAL A 67 -15.82 -6.42 -25.45
C VAL A 67 -15.54 -6.01 -24.02
N HIS A 68 -15.84 -4.74 -23.70
CA HIS A 68 -15.70 -4.16 -22.38
C HIS A 68 -17.04 -3.60 -21.90
N GLU A 69 -17.55 -4.11 -20.78
CA GLU A 69 -18.71 -3.60 -20.06
C GLU A 69 -18.22 -2.95 -18.76
N GLN A 70 -18.34 -1.63 -18.67
CA GLN A 70 -17.79 -0.81 -17.57
C GLN A 70 -18.93 -0.12 -16.80
N HIS A 71 -19.07 -0.44 -15.52
CA HIS A 71 -20.13 0.03 -14.63
C HIS A 71 -19.61 0.62 -13.32
N ILE A 72 -18.47 0.13 -12.80
CA ILE A 72 -17.91 0.56 -11.51
C ILE A 72 -17.57 2.06 -11.53
N PHE A 73 -16.77 2.50 -12.50
CA PHE A 73 -16.32 3.90 -12.55
C PHE A 73 -17.47 4.90 -12.80
N PRO A 74 -18.41 4.64 -13.74
CA PRO A 74 -19.63 5.45 -13.86
C PRO A 74 -20.44 5.54 -12.57
N LYS A 75 -20.54 4.45 -11.79
CA LYS A 75 -21.22 4.47 -10.50
C LYS A 75 -20.50 5.37 -9.49
N ILE A 76 -19.18 5.27 -9.40
CA ILE A 76 -18.35 6.13 -8.54
C ILE A 76 -18.60 7.61 -8.88
N LYS A 77 -18.55 7.98 -10.16
CA LYS A 77 -18.84 9.36 -10.62
C LYS A 77 -20.25 9.82 -10.21
N LYS A 78 -21.25 8.94 -10.35
CA LYS A 78 -22.63 9.22 -9.93
C LYS A 78 -22.74 9.42 -8.41
N MET A 79 -22.06 8.60 -7.60
CA MET A 79 -22.04 8.76 -6.15
C MET A 79 -21.40 10.08 -5.73
N ILE A 80 -20.29 10.46 -6.36
CA ILE A 80 -19.62 11.76 -6.14
C ILE A 80 -20.59 12.91 -6.46
N LYS A 81 -21.20 12.90 -7.65
CA LYS A 81 -22.13 13.95 -8.09
C LYS A 81 -23.33 14.14 -7.16
N ASN A 82 -23.76 13.07 -6.49
CA ASN A 82 -24.91 13.10 -5.59
C ASN A 82 -24.53 13.44 -4.14
N ALA A 83 -23.25 13.47 -3.78
CA ALA A 83 -22.81 13.73 -2.41
C ALA A 83 -22.99 15.21 -2.02
N GLN A 84 -23.55 15.46 -0.83
CA GLN A 84 -23.85 16.80 -0.33
C GLN A 84 -23.07 17.19 0.94
N ASN A 85 -22.72 16.22 1.79
CA ASN A 85 -22.15 16.49 3.11
C ASN A 85 -20.69 16.04 3.24
N PHE A 86 -20.42 14.77 2.93
CA PHE A 86 -19.08 14.21 3.01
C PHE A 86 -18.82 13.17 1.92
N ILE A 87 -17.56 13.05 1.49
CA ILE A 87 -17.02 11.96 0.69
C ILE A 87 -15.78 11.45 1.42
N VAL A 88 -15.73 10.14 1.63
CA VAL A 88 -14.50 9.42 1.95
C VAL A 88 -14.26 8.45 0.81
N ILE A 89 -13.10 8.54 0.19
CA ILE A 89 -12.72 7.68 -0.93
C ILE A 89 -11.31 7.15 -0.67
N ASP A 90 -11.13 5.86 -0.88
CA ASP A 90 -9.86 5.16 -0.77
C ASP A 90 -9.52 4.53 -2.13
N MET A 91 -8.38 4.92 -2.69
CA MET A 91 -7.95 4.50 -4.02
C MET A 91 -6.57 3.86 -3.99
N PHE A 92 -6.54 2.59 -4.35
CA PHE A 92 -5.33 1.86 -4.71
C PHE A 92 -4.93 2.17 -6.17
N LEU A 93 -3.64 2.32 -6.45
CA LEU A 93 -3.09 2.65 -7.78
C LEU A 93 -3.75 3.85 -8.50
N PHE A 94 -3.71 5.01 -7.84
CA PHE A 94 -4.10 6.31 -8.37
C PHE A 94 -2.90 7.06 -8.95
N ASN A 95 -2.48 6.70 -10.16
CA ASN A 95 -1.39 7.36 -10.87
C ASN A 95 -1.67 7.39 -12.40
N ASP A 96 -0.70 7.90 -13.15
CA ASP A 96 -0.76 8.05 -14.62
C ASP A 96 0.24 7.11 -15.33
N ASP A 97 0.79 6.13 -14.61
CA ASP A 97 1.85 5.24 -15.10
C ASP A 97 1.23 3.99 -15.72
N TYR A 98 0.76 4.12 -16.96
CA TYR A 98 0.17 3.04 -17.75
C TYR A 98 0.50 3.22 -19.24
N ASP A 99 0.29 2.15 -20.01
CA ASP A 99 0.56 2.18 -21.46
C ASP A 99 -0.46 3.08 -22.17
N HIS A 100 -0.01 4.29 -22.55
CA HIS A 100 -0.84 5.25 -23.27
C HIS A 100 -1.11 4.86 -24.74
N GLU A 101 -0.38 3.89 -25.30
CA GLU A 101 -0.54 3.48 -26.70
C GLU A 101 -1.83 2.67 -26.91
N ASN A 102 -2.31 2.00 -25.87
CA ASN A 102 -3.50 1.13 -25.92
C ASN A 102 -4.83 1.89 -25.70
N GLY A 103 -4.81 3.23 -25.65
CA GLY A 103 -6.03 4.05 -25.61
C GLY A 103 -6.85 3.92 -24.32
N TYR A 104 -6.23 3.54 -23.19
CA TYR A 104 -6.92 3.45 -21.91
C TYR A 104 -7.41 4.81 -21.39
N GLU A 105 -8.57 4.79 -20.73
CA GLU A 105 -9.18 5.99 -20.13
C GLU A 105 -8.30 6.56 -19.01
N ASN A 106 -8.27 7.90 -18.89
CA ASN A 106 -7.58 8.58 -17.81
C ASN A 106 -8.45 8.62 -16.54
N ILE A 107 -8.60 7.46 -15.90
CA ILE A 107 -9.44 7.27 -14.71
C ILE A 107 -8.99 8.22 -13.58
N SER A 108 -7.68 8.36 -13.36
CA SER A 108 -7.12 9.22 -12.31
C SER A 108 -7.47 10.70 -12.51
N GLY A 109 -7.37 11.19 -13.76
CA GLY A 109 -7.76 12.53 -14.14
C GLY A 109 -9.25 12.79 -14.00
N GLU A 110 -10.09 11.90 -14.56
CA GLU A 110 -11.54 12.03 -14.49
C GLU A 110 -12.08 11.99 -13.06
N LEU A 111 -11.51 11.15 -12.20
CA LEU A 111 -11.87 11.09 -10.79
C LEU A 111 -11.49 12.38 -10.07
N THR A 112 -10.28 12.90 -10.34
CA THR A 112 -9.81 14.19 -9.81
C THR A 112 -10.78 15.30 -10.16
N ASP A 113 -11.17 15.38 -11.43
CA ASP A 113 -12.06 16.42 -11.94
C ASP A 113 -13.45 16.31 -11.32
N SER A 114 -14.00 15.09 -11.23
CA SER A 114 -15.30 14.83 -10.62
C SER A 114 -15.38 15.31 -9.16
N LEU A 115 -14.34 15.04 -8.37
CA LEU A 115 -14.27 15.46 -6.97
C LEU A 115 -14.16 16.98 -6.83
N ILE A 116 -13.29 17.60 -7.63
CA ILE A 116 -13.08 19.06 -7.62
C ILE A 116 -14.35 19.79 -8.05
N GLU A 117 -15.00 19.33 -9.13
CA GLU A 117 -16.24 19.92 -9.61
C GLU A 117 -17.34 19.84 -8.55
N GLN A 118 -17.48 18.70 -7.89
CA GLN A 118 -18.49 18.54 -6.86
C GLN A 118 -18.21 19.45 -5.66
N LYS A 119 -16.96 19.56 -5.22
CA LYS A 119 -16.55 20.48 -4.15
C LYS A 119 -16.86 21.95 -4.49
N LYS A 120 -16.70 22.34 -5.76
CA LYS A 120 -17.07 23.68 -6.24
C LYS A 120 -18.58 23.90 -6.27
N LYS A 121 -19.36 22.89 -6.68
CA LYS A 121 -20.83 22.93 -6.70
C LYS A 121 -21.44 22.96 -5.29
N VAL A 122 -20.80 22.29 -4.34
CA VAL A 122 -21.25 22.19 -2.95
C VAL A 122 -20.12 22.66 -2.02
N PRO A 123 -20.00 23.97 -1.74
CA PRO A 123 -18.86 24.52 -0.98
C PRO A 123 -18.65 23.87 0.40
N GLY A 124 -19.74 23.47 1.07
CA GLY A 124 -19.72 22.80 2.38
C GLY A 124 -19.32 21.32 2.36
N LEU A 125 -19.20 20.69 1.18
CA LEU A 125 -18.89 19.27 1.05
C LEU A 125 -17.48 18.96 1.58
N GLN A 126 -17.35 18.10 2.58
CA GLN A 126 -16.04 17.63 3.04
C GLN A 126 -15.58 16.45 2.19
N ILE A 127 -14.32 16.46 1.74
CA ILE A 127 -13.77 15.35 0.94
C ILE A 127 -12.45 14.92 1.55
N VAL A 128 -12.38 13.65 1.93
CA VAL A 128 -11.16 12.96 2.37
C VAL A 128 -10.81 11.92 1.32
N PHE A 129 -9.65 12.11 0.70
CA PHE A 129 -9.07 11.20 -0.29
C PHE A 129 -7.92 10.45 0.37
N ILE A 130 -8.06 9.13 0.47
CA ILE A 130 -7.09 8.21 1.07
C ILE A 130 -6.42 7.45 -0.06
N THR A 131 -5.10 7.29 0.03
CA THR A 131 -4.32 6.54 -0.94
C THR A 131 -3.00 6.08 -0.35
N ASP A 132 -2.30 5.19 -1.04
CA ASP A 132 -1.04 4.61 -0.57
C ASP A 132 0.19 5.38 -1.08
N GLU A 133 1.30 5.20 -0.37
CA GLU A 133 2.62 5.77 -0.71
C GLU A 133 3.08 5.40 -2.14
N ILE A 134 2.62 4.27 -2.68
CA ILE A 134 2.94 3.85 -4.05
C ILE A 134 2.53 4.89 -5.11
N ASN A 135 1.48 5.67 -4.87
CA ASN A 135 0.98 6.68 -5.82
C ASN A 135 1.80 7.98 -5.85
N ILE A 136 2.76 8.10 -4.95
CA ILE A 136 3.84 9.09 -5.00
C ILE A 136 5.20 8.40 -5.12
N PHE A 137 5.22 7.13 -5.52
CA PHE A 137 6.43 6.29 -5.58
C PHE A 137 7.25 6.40 -4.29
N TYR A 138 6.52 6.33 -3.18
CA TYR A 138 7.01 6.49 -1.82
C TYR A 138 7.71 7.81 -1.51
N GLY A 139 7.38 8.87 -2.23
CA GLY A 139 7.98 10.20 -2.11
C GLY A 139 9.03 10.50 -3.18
N SER A 140 9.31 9.56 -4.07
CA SER A 140 10.27 9.76 -5.17
C SER A 140 9.71 10.67 -6.27
N TYR A 141 8.40 10.59 -6.54
CA TYR A 141 7.76 11.36 -7.61
C TYR A 141 6.46 12.02 -7.12
N PRO A 142 6.26 13.32 -7.38
CA PRO A 142 5.01 13.98 -7.05
C PRO A 142 3.87 13.47 -7.95
N SER A 143 2.66 13.39 -7.40
CA SER A 143 1.46 13.10 -8.19
C SER A 143 0.71 14.39 -8.50
N LYS A 144 0.66 14.75 -9.80
CA LYS A 144 -0.08 15.91 -10.30
C LYS A 144 -1.55 15.89 -9.87
N TYR A 145 -2.16 14.70 -9.80
CA TYR A 145 -3.56 14.54 -9.40
C TYR A 145 -3.75 14.80 -7.90
N LEU A 146 -2.87 14.27 -7.04
CA LEU A 146 -2.94 14.52 -5.60
C LEU A 146 -2.69 16.00 -5.26
N GLU A 147 -1.78 16.67 -5.95
CA GLU A 147 -1.57 18.11 -5.79
C GLU A 147 -2.80 18.93 -6.22
N ARG A 148 -3.42 18.58 -7.36
CA ARG A 148 -4.67 19.22 -7.81
C ARG A 148 -5.78 19.08 -6.77
N LEU A 149 -5.94 17.91 -6.16
CA LEU A 149 -6.91 17.70 -5.07
C LEU A 149 -6.60 18.62 -3.88
N ARG A 150 -5.34 18.62 -3.38
CA ARG A 150 -4.92 19.49 -2.26
C ARG A 150 -5.18 20.96 -2.55
N ASN A 151 -4.82 21.43 -3.74
CA ASN A 151 -4.98 22.83 -4.16
C ASN A 151 -6.45 23.27 -4.26
N ASN A 152 -7.40 22.34 -4.35
CA ASN A 152 -8.83 22.61 -4.37
C ASN A 152 -9.51 22.34 -3.01
N GLY A 153 -8.72 22.29 -1.93
CA GLY A 153 -9.25 22.16 -0.56
C GLY A 153 -9.78 20.76 -0.23
N ILE A 154 -9.34 19.73 -0.97
CA ILE A 154 -9.63 18.33 -0.66
C ILE A 154 -8.53 17.78 0.25
N GLN A 155 -8.91 17.12 1.33
CA GLN A 155 -7.95 16.53 2.27
C GLN A 155 -7.39 15.24 1.66
N VAL A 156 -6.11 15.26 1.32
CA VAL A 156 -5.41 14.06 0.83
C VAL A 156 -4.58 13.45 1.96
N VAL A 157 -4.91 12.21 2.31
CA VAL A 157 -4.25 11.38 3.32
C VAL A 157 -3.47 10.29 2.59
N ILE A 158 -2.17 10.22 2.85
CA ILE A 158 -1.30 9.15 2.34
C ILE A 158 -1.08 8.16 3.49
N THR A 159 -1.39 6.89 3.25
CA THR A 159 -1.28 5.82 4.25
C THR A 159 0.18 5.57 4.59
N ASP A 160 0.52 5.72 5.87
CA ASP A 160 1.86 5.41 6.41
C ASP A 160 1.95 3.92 6.72
N LEU A 161 2.52 3.15 5.79
CA LEU A 161 2.68 1.70 5.92
C LEU A 161 3.71 1.34 7.00
N GLU A 162 4.65 2.23 7.35
CA GLU A 162 5.65 1.94 8.38
C GLU A 162 5.02 1.80 9.78
N LYS A 163 3.86 2.42 10.00
CA LYS A 163 3.06 2.31 11.23
C LYS A 163 2.21 1.04 11.30
N MET A 164 2.06 0.30 10.20
CA MET A 164 1.31 -0.94 10.16
C MET A 164 2.23 -2.15 10.28
N ARG A 165 1.66 -3.26 10.77
CA ARG A 165 2.36 -4.55 10.79
C ARG A 165 2.42 -5.08 9.36
N ASP A 166 3.61 -5.44 8.91
CA ASP A 166 3.81 -6.00 7.57
C ASP A 166 3.16 -7.39 7.42
N SER A 167 2.71 -7.71 6.21
CA SER A 167 2.14 -9.02 5.87
C SER A 167 3.16 -10.16 6.00
N ASN A 168 4.44 -9.87 5.78
CA ASN A 168 5.55 -10.80 5.99
C ASN A 168 6.54 -10.28 7.06
N PRO A 169 6.26 -10.54 8.35
CA PRO A 169 7.09 -10.08 9.46
C PRO A 169 8.54 -10.57 9.40
N LEU A 170 8.81 -11.75 8.83
CA LEU A 170 10.18 -12.28 8.74
C LEU A 170 11.00 -11.49 7.72
N TYR A 171 10.41 -11.21 6.56
CA TYR A 171 11.05 -10.38 5.56
C TYR A 171 11.25 -8.94 6.07
N SER A 172 10.20 -8.35 6.66
CA SER A 172 10.29 -6.98 7.18
C SER A 172 11.20 -6.85 8.39
N GLY A 173 11.32 -7.91 9.19
CA GLY A 173 12.25 -8.01 10.32
C GLY A 173 13.72 -7.94 9.90
N LEU A 174 14.05 -8.42 8.70
CA LEU A 174 15.36 -8.21 8.07
C LEU A 174 15.45 -6.82 7.41
N TRP A 175 14.39 -6.41 6.72
CA TRP A 175 14.38 -5.19 5.92
C TRP A 175 14.49 -3.90 6.75
N ARG A 176 13.62 -3.75 7.76
CA ARG A 176 13.47 -2.54 8.58
C ARG A 176 14.77 -2.10 9.27
N PRO A 177 15.58 -2.97 9.90
CA PRO A 177 16.84 -2.52 10.51
C PRO A 177 17.92 -2.14 9.48
N VAL A 178 17.92 -2.75 8.29
CA VAL A 178 19.00 -2.61 7.31
C VAL A 178 18.75 -1.46 6.33
N PHE A 179 17.53 -1.33 5.81
CA PHE A 179 17.24 -0.48 4.65
C PHE A 179 16.31 0.70 4.96
N LYS A 180 15.62 0.71 6.11
CA LYS A 180 14.70 1.79 6.48
C LYS A 180 15.38 3.16 6.57
N ASN A 181 16.61 3.21 7.06
CA ASN A 181 17.32 4.47 7.30
C ASN A 181 18.12 4.94 6.07
N LEU A 182 17.99 4.27 4.93
CA LEU A 182 18.59 4.74 3.69
C LEU A 182 17.83 5.99 3.23
N ASP A 183 18.60 7.01 2.83
CA ASP A 183 18.05 8.22 2.25
C ASP A 183 17.28 7.86 0.97
N THR A 184 16.24 8.65 0.69
CA THR A 184 15.30 8.44 -0.41
C THR A 184 15.36 9.55 -1.45
N LYS A 185 16.24 10.53 -1.24
CA LYS A 185 16.46 11.64 -2.18
C LYS A 185 17.43 11.24 -3.27
N GLY A 186 16.97 11.22 -4.51
CA GLY A 186 17.80 11.04 -5.71
C GLY A 186 17.13 10.19 -6.79
N GLU A 187 17.79 10.07 -7.94
CA GLU A 187 17.39 9.13 -8.99
C GLU A 187 17.56 7.70 -8.47
N GLY A 188 16.52 6.88 -8.56
CA GLY A 188 16.58 5.49 -8.11
C GLY A 188 17.60 4.66 -8.89
N TYR A 189 17.88 3.44 -8.41
CA TYR A 189 18.88 2.56 -9.03
C TYR A 189 18.26 1.31 -9.68
N PHE A 190 17.00 1.00 -9.37
CA PHE A 190 16.36 -0.26 -9.76
C PHE A 190 15.00 -0.03 -10.40
N LEU A 191 14.76 -0.65 -11.55
CA LEU A 191 13.42 -0.73 -12.14
C LEU A 191 12.59 -1.76 -11.37
N ILE A 192 11.32 -1.45 -11.15
CA ILE A 192 10.35 -2.40 -10.58
C ILE A 192 9.36 -2.77 -11.69
N PRO A 193 8.87 -4.02 -11.77
CA PRO A 193 7.95 -4.44 -12.84
C PRO A 193 6.67 -3.60 -12.98
N LEU A 194 6.29 -2.87 -11.92
CA LEU A 194 5.09 -2.05 -11.88
C LEU A 194 5.25 -0.66 -12.50
N ALA A 195 6.50 -0.21 -12.73
CA ALA A 195 6.78 1.14 -13.20
C ALA A 195 8.10 1.19 -13.96
N GLN A 196 8.13 1.86 -15.11
CA GLN A 196 9.38 2.08 -15.87
C GLN A 196 10.25 3.18 -15.24
N ILE A 197 10.13 3.34 -13.93
CA ILE A 197 10.72 4.42 -13.16
C ILE A 197 11.68 3.80 -12.13
N PRO A 198 12.93 4.26 -12.05
CA PRO A 198 13.88 3.71 -11.12
C PRO A 198 13.52 4.10 -9.67
N LEU A 199 13.43 3.11 -8.79
CA LEU A 199 13.16 3.25 -7.36
C LEU A 199 14.43 3.03 -6.53
N MET A 200 14.48 3.69 -5.37
CA MET A 200 15.55 3.48 -4.40
C MET A 200 15.36 2.18 -3.61
N LEU A 201 16.49 1.63 -3.15
CA LEU A 201 16.54 0.37 -2.40
C LEU A 201 15.50 0.33 -1.28
N ARG A 202 15.34 1.43 -0.50
CA ARG A 202 14.40 1.53 0.63
C ARG A 202 12.95 1.09 0.31
N TYR A 203 12.53 1.15 -0.95
CA TYR A 203 11.14 0.91 -1.36
C TYR A 203 10.87 -0.49 -1.90
N LEU A 204 11.82 -1.41 -1.82
CA LEU A 204 11.66 -2.82 -2.23
C LEU A 204 10.89 -3.69 -1.22
N HIS A 205 10.19 -3.11 -0.24
CA HIS A 205 9.61 -3.85 0.89
C HIS A 205 8.25 -4.51 0.63
N ILE A 206 7.92 -4.75 -0.65
CA ILE A 206 6.67 -5.35 -1.11
C ILE A 206 6.52 -6.78 -0.58
#